data_AF-A0A8X6VA20-F1
#
_entry.id   AF-A0A8X6VA20-F1
#
_cell.length_a   1.000
_cell.length_b   1.000
_cell.length_c   1.000
_cell.angle_alpha   90.00
_cell.angle_beta   90.00
_cell.angle_gamma   90.00
#
_symmetry.space_group_name_H-M   'P 1'
#
loop_
_entity.id
_entity.type
_entity.pdbx_description
1 polymer ?
#
loop_
_entity_poly.entity_id
_entity_poly.type
_entity_poly.pdbx_seq_one_letter_code
_entity_poly.pdbx_strand_id
1 'polypeptide(L)' 'MPTSAIKDLLKKWDVVRAMVLEWHPNQADVSRVGDLYNDNAINYSRKIRKKREKQSILDMFFNAAKAKNKKD' A
#
# COMPACT_ATOMS: atom_id res chain seq x y z
N MET A 1 0.65 3.67 -11.05
CA MET A 1 1.16 2.38 -10.53
C MET A 1 0.03 1.37 -10.33
N PRO A 2 0.08 0.18 -10.95
CA PRO A 2 -0.87 -0.92 -10.73
C PRO A 2 -0.96 -1.36 -9.26
N THR A 3 -2.08 -1.96 -8.85
CA THR A 3 -2.26 -2.41 -7.44
C THR A 3 -1.28 -3.51 -7.06
N SER A 4 -0.93 -4.40 -7.99
CA SER A 4 0.12 -5.42 -7.81
C SER A 4 1.47 -4.76 -7.50
N ALA A 5 1.89 -3.80 -8.32
CA ALA A 5 3.14 -3.07 -8.10
C ALA A 5 3.16 -2.31 -6.76
N ILE A 6 2.02 -1.75 -6.31
CA ILE A 6 1.93 -1.15 -4.96
C ILE A 6 2.14 -2.21 -3.88
N LYS A 7 1.51 -3.38 -3.98
CA LYS A 7 1.68 -4.46 -3.00
C LYS A 7 3.13 -4.94 -2.95
N ASP A 8 3.76 -5.10 -4.12
CA ASP A 8 5.17 -5.52 -4.21
C ASP A 8 6.11 -4.47 -3.63
N LEU A 9 5.88 -3.18 -3.89
CA LEU A 9 6.64 -2.09 -3.30
C LEU A 9 6.55 -2.12 -1.77
N LEU A 10 5.34 -2.23 -1.22
CA LEU A 10 5.14 -2.25 0.23
C LEU A 10 5.86 -3.45 0.87
N LYS A 11 5.77 -4.65 0.27
CA LYS A 11 6.47 -5.84 0.77
C LYS A 11 7.99 -5.68 0.72
N LYS A 12 8.52 -5.17 -0.40
CA LYS A 12 9.97 -4.95 -0.56
C LYS A 12 10.49 -3.91 0.42
N TRP A 13 9.73 -2.84 0.66
CA TRP A 13 10.11 -1.81 1.61
C TRP A 13 10.27 -2.37 3.02
N ASP A 14 9.32 -3.18 3.48
CA ASP A 14 9.39 -3.77 4.83
C ASP A 14 10.65 -4.65 4.99
N VAL A 15 11.02 -5.42 3.95
CA VAL A 15 12.25 -6.22 3.94
C VAL A 15 13.51 -5.35 3.94
N VAL A 16 13.60 -4.37 3.04
CA VAL A 16 14.77 -3.49 2.92
C VAL A 16 14.98 -2.70 4.21
N ARG A 17 13.91 -2.16 4.80
CA ARG A 17 14.01 -1.39 6.04
C ARG A 17 14.51 -2.26 7.18
N ALA A 18 14.00 -3.48 7.33
CA ALA A 18 14.48 -4.42 8.35
C ALA A 18 15.96 -4.74 8.17
N MET A 19 16.39 -5.09 6.96
CA MET A 19 17.80 -5.41 6.68
C MET A 19 18.73 -4.22 6.95
N VAL A 20 18.35 -3.01 6.52
CA VAL A 20 19.20 -1.83 6.73
C VAL A 20 19.30 -1.48 8.21
N LEU A 21 18.19 -1.58 8.96
CA LEU A 21 18.20 -1.35 10.41
C LEU A 21 18.94 -2.46 11.20
N GLU A 22 19.08 -3.66 10.66
CA GLU A 22 19.82 -4.72 11.34
C GLU A 22 21.34 -4.57 11.17
N TRP A 23 21.80 -4.24 9.95
CA TRP A 23 23.21 -4.37 9.59
C TRP A 23 23.97 -3.06 9.43
N HIS A 24 23.28 -1.90 9.38
CA HIS A 24 23.98 -0.64 9.15
C HIS A 24 24.68 -0.13 10.43
N PRO A 25 25.96 0.28 10.36
CA PRO A 25 26.70 0.73 11.54
C PRO A 25 26.17 2.05 12.12
N ASN A 26 25.61 2.92 11.27
CA ASN A 26 25.00 4.17 11.70
C ASN A 26 23.47 4.05 11.64
N GLN A 27 22.90 3.59 12.74
CA GLN A 27 21.46 3.34 12.90
C GLN A 27 20.61 4.62 12.85
N ALA A 28 21.15 5.73 13.38
CA ALA A 28 20.43 7.00 13.46
C ALA A 28 20.15 7.57 12.06
N ASP A 29 21.16 7.59 11.18
CA ASP A 29 21.00 8.13 9.83
C ASP A 29 20.07 7.28 8.98
N VAL A 30 20.19 5.95 9.03
CA VAL A 30 19.30 5.08 8.24
C VAL A 30 17.87 5.08 8.77
N SER A 31 17.68 5.23 10.08
CA SER A 31 16.35 5.43 10.66
C SER A 31 15.74 6.72 10.13
N ARG A 32 16.49 7.83 10.17
CA ARG A 32 16.02 9.13 9.67
C ARG A 32 15.64 9.10 8.19
N VAL A 33 16.48 8.51 7.35
CA VAL A 33 16.20 8.35 5.91
C VAL A 33 15.02 7.41 5.68
N GLY A 34 14.95 6.32 6.45
CA GLY A 34 13.85 5.36 6.39
C GLY A 34 12.51 5.97 6.78
N ASP A 35 12.48 6.80 7.81
CA ASP A 35 11.29 7.51 8.26
C ASP A 35 10.82 8.53 7.21
N LEU A 36 11.76 9.31 6.65
CA LEU A 36 11.46 10.25 5.57
C LEU A 36 10.86 9.54 4.34
N TYR A 37 11.42 8.39 3.95
CA TYR A 37 10.88 7.60 2.84
C TYR A 37 9.51 6.98 3.18
N ASN A 38 9.35 6.51 4.42
CA ASN A 38 8.10 5.93 4.89
C ASN A 38 6.96 6.97 4.86
N ASP A 39 7.25 8.20 5.27
CA ASP A 39 6.27 9.29 5.34
C ASP A 39 5.86 9.82 3.98
N ASN A 40 6.81 9.94 3.05
CA ASN A 40 6.54 10.54 1.75
C ASN A 40 6.06 9.52 0.71
N ALA A 41 6.74 8.36 0.58
CA ALA A 41 6.47 7.41 -0.51
C ALA A 41 5.56 6.26 -0.07
N ILE A 42 5.88 5.65 1.08
CA ILE A 42 5.19 4.42 1.50
C ILE A 42 3.80 4.74 2.05
N ASN A 43 3.65 5.79 2.85
CA ASN A 43 2.34 6.24 3.33
C ASN A 43 1.42 6.65 2.17
N TYR A 44 1.94 7.32 1.15
CA TYR A 44 1.18 7.60 -0.07
C TYR A 44 0.70 6.31 -0.76
N SER A 45 1.60 5.33 -0.90
CA SER A 45 1.28 4.02 -1.48
C SER A 45 0.21 3.25 -0.69
N ARG A 46 0.32 3.26 0.65
CA ARG A 46 -0.70 2.69 1.56
C ARG A 46 -2.06 3.38 1.39
N LYS A 47 -2.09 4.72 1.30
CA LYS A 47 -3.32 5.50 1.08
C LYS A 47 -3.99 5.13 -0.25
N ILE A 48 -3.21 5.02 -1.33
CA ILE A 48 -3.75 4.58 -2.63
C ILE A 48 -4.33 3.17 -2.53
N ARG A 49 -3.62 2.22 -1.91
CA ARG A 49 -4.09 0.84 -1.77
C ARG A 49 -5.45 0.81 -1.07
N LYS A 50 -5.56 1.49 0.07
CA LYS A 50 -6.80 1.58 0.84
C LYS A 50 -7.95 2.22 0.05
N LYS A 51 -7.66 3.28 -0.73
CA LYS A 51 -8.67 3.92 -1.60
C LYS A 51 -9.19 2.94 -2.66
N ARG A 52 -8.31 2.15 -3.28
CA ARG A 52 -8.69 1.15 -4.30
C ARG A 52 -9.47 -0.01 -3.72
N GLU A 53 -9.10 -0.48 -2.53
CA GLU A 53 -9.86 -1.52 -1.81
C GLU A 53 -11.29 -1.04 -1.53
N LYS A 54 -11.47 0.20 -1.05
CA LYS A 54 -12.79 0.79 -0.86
C LYS A 54 -13.58 0.88 -2.17
N GLN A 55 -12.94 1.34 -3.25
CA GLN A 55 -13.61 1.42 -4.55
C GLN A 55 -14.06 0.04 -5.04
N SER A 56 -13.21 -0.98 -4.92
CA SER A 56 -13.57 -2.35 -5.31
C SER A 56 -14.78 -2.88 -4.53
N ILE A 57 -14.90 -2.56 -3.24
CA ILE A 57 -16.04 -2.98 -2.42
C ILE A 57 -17.32 -2.28 -2.90
N LEU A 58 -17.25 -0.98 -3.17
CA LEU A 58 -18.38 -0.22 -3.70
C LEU A 58 -18.82 -0.75 -5.08
N ASP A 59 -17.86 -1.03 -5.96
CA ASP A 59 -18.15 -1.57 -7.28
C ASP A 59 -18.86 -2.93 -7.19
N MET A 60 -18.41 -3.81 -6.30
CA MET A 60 -19.07 -5.10 -6.04
C MET A 60 -20.51 -4.90 -5.55
N PHE A 61 -20.72 -3.98 -4.60
CA PHE A 61 -22.04 -3.69 -4.04
C PHE A 61 -23.01 -3.16 -5.11
N PHE A 62 -22.61 -2.14 -5.88
CA PHE A 62 -23.45 -1.55 -6.91
C PHE A 62 -23.70 -2.51 -8.08
N ASN A 63 -22.72 -3.35 -8.44
CA ASN A 63 -22.91 -4.37 -9.48
C ASN A 63 -23.89 -5.46 -9.03
N ALA A 64 -23.83 -5.90 -7.77
CA ALA A 64 -24.78 -6.85 -7.22
C ALA A 64 -26.21 -6.27 -7.18
N ALA A 65 -26.36 -5.00 -6.82
CA ALA A 65 -27.67 -4.31 -6.84
C ALA A 65 -28.25 -4.23 -8.26
N LYS A 66 -27.44 -3.87 -9.26
CA LYS A 66 -27.86 -3.84 -10.68
C LYS A 66 -28.27 -5.21 -11.20
N ALA A 67 -27.62 -6.29 -10.76
CA ALA A 67 -27.94 -7.65 -11.18
C ALA A 67 -29.30 -8.14 -10.63
N LYS A 68 -29.72 -7.65 -9.46
CA LYS A 68 -31.05 -7.95 -8.89
C LYS A 68 -32.17 -7.27 -9.66
N ASN A 69 -32.02 -5.98 -9.94
CA ASN A 69 -33.03 -5.18 -10.65
C ASN A 69 -33.24 -5.58 -12.14
N LYS A 70 -32.43 -6.48 -12.69
CA LYS A 70 -32.57 -7.02 -14.05
C LYS A 70 -33.33 -8.35 -14.11
N LYS A 71 -33.64 -8.95 -12.95
CA LYS A 71 -34.34 -10.24 -12.84
C LYS A 71 -35.83 -10.12 -12.50
N ASP A 72 -36.29 -8.89 -12.23
CA ASP A 72 -37.69 -8.51 -12.07
C ASP A 72 -38.16 -7.78 -13.33
#